data_AF-X0W4E7-F1
#
_entry.id   AF-X0W4E7-F1
#
_cell.length_a   1.000
_cell.length_b   1.000
_cell.length_c   1.000
_cell.angle_alpha   90.00
_cell.angle_beta   90.00
_cell.angle_gamma   90.00
#
_symmetry.space_group_name_H-M   'P 1'
#
loop_
_entity.id
_entity.type
_entity.pdbx_description
1 polymer ?
#
loop_
_entity_poly.entity_id
_entity_poly.type
_entity_poly.pdbx_seq_one_letter_code
_entity_poly.pdbx_strand_id
1 'polypeptide(L)'
;ILLSVKLTKWPGGFTEMSLRYIPKSASQIVKKLFNLNEVYMIGLSRKGEILGEVVILLRGQKIRNPDFIETFVKQASIALQQKKTEEALRQSQQEFISIFRDNPEATVYVDEKGTILDINSRFNELFGYKLKEIKGKDINSGIIHPPDKIEETKRLTKKSIKGCINYETIRKKKDGTLFPASISASSVLIGGQIKGKIIVYQDITQRKQAEQQVKQGYEKLQRTMEATIYTISKIIETRDPYTAGHQNIVSQLSVAIAQEMKLPEDK
;
A
#
# COMPACT_ATOMS: atom_id res chain seq x y z
N ILE A 1 35.19 -12.48 -19.78
CA ILE A 1 36.01 -11.61 -18.91
C ILE A 1 36.31 -12.44 -17.67
N LEU A 2 37.58 -12.77 -17.45
CA LEU A 2 37.99 -13.54 -16.28
C LEU A 2 38.04 -12.55 -15.12
N LEU A 3 36.97 -12.46 -14.33
CA LEU A 3 36.89 -11.54 -13.20
C LEU A 3 37.66 -12.13 -12.02
N SER A 4 38.98 -11.93 -12.04
CA SER A 4 39.89 -12.36 -10.99
C SER A 4 39.98 -11.29 -9.90
N VAL A 5 39.95 -11.71 -8.64
CA VAL A 5 40.24 -10.85 -7.48
C VAL A 5 41.75 -10.55 -7.36
N LYS A 6 42.57 -11.24 -8.17
CA LYS A 6 44.01 -11.01 -8.29
C LYS A 6 44.33 -10.24 -9.55
N LEU A 7 45.38 -9.42 -9.45
CA LEU A 7 45.90 -8.68 -10.59
C LEU A 7 46.42 -9.66 -11.64
N THR A 8 45.79 -9.67 -12.82
CA THR A 8 46.09 -10.63 -13.87
C THR A 8 46.46 -9.90 -15.14
N LYS A 9 47.57 -10.28 -15.78
CA LYS A 9 47.93 -9.75 -17.11
C LYS A 9 46.96 -10.31 -18.15
N TRP A 10 46.38 -9.44 -18.96
CA TRP A 10 45.46 -9.85 -20.02
C TRP A 10 46.25 -10.42 -21.21
N PRO A 11 46.05 -11.70 -21.59
CA PRO A 11 46.85 -12.35 -22.62
C PRO A 11 46.61 -11.74 -24.03
N GLY A 12 45.39 -11.28 -24.30
CA GLY A 12 45.03 -10.67 -25.60
C GLY A 12 45.54 -9.24 -25.83
N GLY A 13 46.14 -8.62 -24.82
CA GLY A 13 46.57 -7.22 -24.83
C GLY A 13 45.45 -6.22 -25.12
N PHE A 14 45.83 -4.96 -25.38
CA PHE A 14 44.87 -3.87 -25.59
C PHE A 14 43.98 -4.10 -26.81
N THR A 15 44.56 -4.64 -27.90
CA THR A 15 43.85 -4.77 -29.17
C THR A 15 42.65 -5.70 -29.07
N GLU A 16 42.79 -6.85 -28.43
CA GLU A 16 41.69 -7.81 -28.26
C GLU A 16 40.64 -7.30 -27.27
N MET A 17 41.08 -6.71 -26.15
CA MET A 17 40.21 -6.19 -25.10
C MET A 17 39.27 -5.09 -25.61
N SER A 18 39.76 -4.22 -26.50
CA SER A 18 39.02 -3.05 -26.97
C SER A 18 38.12 -3.31 -28.18
N LEU A 19 38.15 -4.51 -28.79
CA LEU A 19 37.34 -4.84 -29.97
C LEU A 19 35.84 -4.68 -29.78
N ARG A 20 35.35 -4.76 -28.53
CA ARG A 20 33.94 -4.54 -28.21
C ARG A 20 33.51 -3.08 -28.31
N TYR A 21 34.47 -2.15 -28.27
CA TYR A 21 34.20 -0.71 -28.16
C TYR A 21 34.75 0.08 -29.35
N ILE A 22 35.84 -0.38 -29.96
CA ILE A 22 36.47 0.29 -31.10
C ILE A 22 36.91 -0.72 -32.18
N PRO A 23 36.89 -0.33 -33.48
CA PRO A 23 37.36 -1.19 -34.56
C PRO A 23 38.84 -1.60 -34.42
N LYS A 24 39.18 -2.79 -34.93
CA LYS A 24 40.53 -3.37 -34.84
C LYS A 24 41.62 -2.44 -35.39
N SER A 25 41.37 -1.77 -36.51
CA SER A 25 42.31 -0.83 -37.13
C SER A 25 42.63 0.36 -36.21
N ALA A 26 41.61 0.99 -35.65
CA ALA A 26 41.77 2.09 -34.68
C ALA A 26 42.49 1.62 -33.41
N SER A 27 42.13 0.44 -32.90
CA SER A 27 42.76 -0.14 -31.71
C SER A 27 44.25 -0.42 -31.88
N GLN A 28 44.67 -0.92 -33.06
CA GLN A 28 46.07 -1.12 -33.40
C GLN A 28 46.86 0.20 -33.45
N ILE A 29 46.26 1.25 -34.02
CA ILE A 29 46.87 2.59 -34.06
C ILE A 29 47.06 3.12 -32.63
N VAL A 30 46.02 3.07 -31.79
CA VAL A 30 46.08 3.52 -30.39
C VAL A 30 47.13 2.74 -29.60
N LYS A 31 47.17 1.41 -29.75
CA LYS A 31 48.20 0.57 -29.12
C LYS A 31 49.61 1.02 -29.48
N LYS A 32 49.86 1.26 -30.77
CA LYS A 32 51.18 1.66 -31.29
C LYS A 32 51.55 3.07 -30.85
N LEU A 33 50.62 4.01 -30.93
CA LEU A 33 50.83 5.42 -30.62
C LEU A 33 51.13 5.64 -29.13
N PHE A 34 50.46 4.89 -28.25
CA PHE A 34 50.64 5.01 -26.80
C PHE A 34 51.50 3.91 -26.18
N ASN A 35 52.07 3.01 -26.99
CA ASN A 35 52.91 1.88 -26.55
C ASN A 35 52.24 0.98 -25.48
N LEU A 36 50.94 0.66 -25.65
CA LEU A 36 50.11 -0.07 -24.68
C LEU A 36 50.34 -1.60 -24.74
N ASN A 37 51.55 -2.04 -24.43
CA ASN A 37 51.93 -3.45 -24.50
C ASN A 37 51.64 -4.24 -23.22
N GLU A 38 51.40 -3.53 -22.11
CA GLU A 38 51.16 -4.13 -20.80
C GLU A 38 49.75 -3.78 -20.34
N VAL A 39 48.87 -4.78 -20.35
CA VAL A 39 47.45 -4.67 -19.94
C VAL A 39 47.21 -5.59 -18.77
N TYR A 40 46.76 -5.03 -17.66
CA TYR A 40 46.40 -5.78 -16.46
C TYR A 40 44.95 -5.52 -16.12
N MET A 41 44.30 -6.52 -15.52
CA MET A 41 42.93 -6.40 -15.04
C MET A 41 42.83 -6.94 -13.63
N ILE A 42 41.94 -6.35 -12.86
CA ILE A 42 41.59 -6.79 -11.52
C ILE A 42 40.13 -6.44 -11.24
N GLY A 43 39.37 -7.41 -10.71
CA GLY A 43 37.97 -7.21 -10.35
C GLY A 43 37.83 -6.44 -9.05
N LEU A 44 36.94 -5.44 -9.05
CA LEU A 44 36.41 -4.86 -7.81
C LEU A 44 35.38 -5.85 -7.28
N SER A 45 35.69 -6.53 -6.18
CA SER A 45 34.79 -7.53 -5.62
C SER A 45 34.83 -7.52 -4.10
N ARG A 46 33.69 -7.83 -3.49
CA ARG A 46 33.57 -7.95 -2.03
C ARG A 46 32.50 -8.97 -1.69
N LYS A 47 32.82 -9.89 -0.77
CA LYS A 47 31.91 -10.97 -0.31
C LYS A 47 31.28 -11.78 -1.47
N GLY A 48 32.03 -12.01 -2.54
CA GLY A 48 31.55 -12.77 -3.72
C GLY A 48 30.73 -11.96 -4.73
N GLU A 49 30.37 -10.71 -4.42
CA GLU A 49 29.75 -9.78 -5.38
C GLU A 49 30.84 -9.04 -6.16
N ILE A 50 30.70 -8.98 -7.48
CA ILE A 50 31.58 -8.20 -8.35
C ILE A 50 30.93 -6.84 -8.60
N LEU A 51 31.61 -5.78 -8.17
CA LEU A 51 31.16 -4.41 -8.26
C LEU A 51 31.63 -3.72 -9.54
N GLY A 52 32.65 -4.28 -10.19
CA GLY A 52 33.19 -3.77 -11.45
C GLY A 52 34.56 -4.36 -11.76
N GLU A 53 35.23 -3.77 -12.74
CA GLU A 53 36.59 -4.13 -13.13
C GLU A 53 37.46 -2.89 -13.25
N VAL A 54 38.74 -3.03 -12.90
CA VAL A 54 39.77 -2.03 -13.12
C VAL A 54 40.71 -2.57 -14.18
N VAL A 55 40.84 -1.81 -15.26
CA VAL A 55 41.80 -2.07 -16.34
C VAL A 55 42.97 -1.11 -16.19
N ILE A 56 44.18 -1.64 -16.14
CA ILE A 56 45.42 -0.87 -16.01
C ILE A 56 46.21 -1.04 -17.30
N LEU A 57 46.47 0.08 -17.97
CA LEU A 57 47.21 0.15 -19.22
C LEU A 57 48.55 0.85 -18.98
N LEU A 58 49.65 0.16 -19.25
CA LEU A 58 51.01 0.67 -19.05
C LEU A 58 51.79 0.76 -20.36
N ARG A 59 52.64 1.79 -20.46
CA ARG A 59 53.49 2.07 -21.63
C ARG A 59 54.76 1.22 -21.63
N GLY A 60 54.60 -0.10 -21.74
CA GLY A 60 55.71 -1.06 -21.80
C GLY A 60 56.43 -1.33 -20.48
N GLN A 61 56.05 -0.67 -19.39
CA GLN A 61 56.56 -0.96 -18.05
C GLN A 61 55.69 -2.00 -17.35
N LYS A 62 56.31 -2.98 -16.68
CA LYS A 62 55.62 -3.94 -15.82
C LYS A 62 55.34 -3.34 -14.45
N ILE A 63 54.28 -3.81 -13.81
CA ILE A 63 53.93 -3.42 -12.43
C ILE A 63 55.01 -3.95 -11.48
N ARG A 64 55.68 -3.04 -10.76
CA ARG A 64 56.76 -3.38 -9.82
C ARG A 64 56.23 -3.93 -8.49
N ASN A 65 55.11 -3.39 -8.01
CA ASN A 65 54.49 -3.79 -6.75
C ASN A 65 53.01 -4.14 -6.99
N PRO A 66 52.71 -5.38 -7.41
CA PRO A 66 51.34 -5.81 -7.66
C PRO A 66 50.50 -5.80 -6.37
N ASP A 67 51.10 -6.10 -5.21
CA ASP A 67 50.41 -6.14 -3.92
C ASP A 67 49.85 -4.76 -3.52
N PHE A 68 50.56 -3.68 -3.85
CA PHE A 68 50.06 -2.32 -3.63
C PHE A 68 48.80 -2.03 -4.43
N ILE A 69 48.79 -2.41 -5.72
CA ILE A 69 47.63 -2.25 -6.59
C ILE A 69 46.46 -3.10 -6.08
N GLU A 70 46.72 -4.35 -5.71
CA GLU A 70 45.68 -5.23 -5.14
C GLU A 70 45.11 -4.64 -3.85
N THR A 71 45.94 -4.08 -2.98
CA THR A 71 45.51 -3.45 -1.72
C THR A 71 44.63 -2.23 -1.99
N PHE A 72 45.04 -1.36 -2.93
CA PHE A 72 44.26 -0.19 -3.32
C PHE A 72 42.90 -0.60 -3.91
N VAL A 73 42.87 -1.60 -4.77
CA VAL A 73 41.63 -2.11 -5.39
C VAL A 73 40.73 -2.77 -4.34
N LYS A 74 41.29 -3.47 -3.35
CA LYS A 74 40.53 -3.99 -2.20
C LYS A 74 39.90 -2.86 -1.39
N GLN A 75 40.66 -1.79 -1.08
CA GLN A 75 40.12 -0.63 -0.37
C GLN A 75 39.04 0.09 -1.19
N ALA A 76 39.25 0.28 -2.49
CA ALA A 76 38.26 0.85 -3.39
C ALA A 76 36.97 -0.01 -3.43
N SER A 77 37.11 -1.34 -3.44
CA SER A 77 35.97 -2.28 -3.38
C SER A 77 35.20 -2.14 -2.06
N ILE A 78 35.89 -1.93 -0.94
CA ILE A 78 35.27 -1.69 0.37
C ILE A 78 34.47 -0.39 0.36
N ALA A 79 35.08 0.71 -0.08
CA ALA A 79 34.47 2.03 -0.14
C ALA A 79 33.27 2.05 -1.11
N LEU A 80 33.40 1.43 -2.28
CA LEU A 80 32.33 1.35 -3.26
C LEU A 80 31.10 0.59 -2.73
N GLN A 81 31.31 -0.55 -2.04
CA GLN A 81 30.21 -1.30 -1.44
C GLN A 81 29.51 -0.50 -0.33
N GLN A 82 30.28 0.21 0.48
CA GLN A 82 29.73 1.06 1.55
C GLN A 82 28.84 2.15 0.94
N LYS A 83 29.33 2.85 -0.08
CA LYS A 83 28.56 3.89 -0.79
C LYS A 83 27.29 3.32 -1.44
N LYS A 84 27.39 2.19 -2.13
CA LYS A 84 26.23 1.52 -2.76
C LYS A 84 25.16 1.12 -1.72
N THR A 85 25.60 0.64 -0.56
CA THR A 85 24.70 0.25 0.55
C THR A 85 24.03 1.48 1.18
N GLU A 86 24.79 2.56 1.38
CA GLU A 86 24.27 3.83 1.87
C GLU A 86 23.27 4.45 0.91
N GLU A 87 23.57 4.46 -0.40
CA GLU A 87 22.66 4.95 -1.44
C GLU A 87 21.38 4.13 -1.50
N ALA A 88 21.48 2.80 -1.46
CA ALA A 88 20.31 1.92 -1.44
C ALA A 88 19.44 2.16 -0.19
N LEU A 89 20.06 2.32 0.99
CA LEU A 89 19.36 2.66 2.21
C LEU A 89 18.66 4.02 2.10
N ARG A 90 19.37 5.04 1.62
CA ARG A 90 18.84 6.39 1.42
C ARG A 90 17.66 6.38 0.44
N GLN A 91 17.78 5.65 -0.66
CA GLN A 91 16.71 5.51 -1.64
C GLN A 91 15.47 4.85 -1.02
N SER A 92 15.64 3.73 -0.33
CA SER A 92 14.55 3.04 0.36
C SER A 92 13.86 3.92 1.41
N GLN A 93 14.63 4.73 2.16
CA GLN A 93 14.08 5.69 3.09
C GLN A 93 13.27 6.80 2.39
N GLN A 94 13.78 7.32 1.27
CA GLN A 94 13.08 8.35 0.49
C GLN A 94 11.78 7.82 -0.13
N GLU A 95 11.80 6.60 -0.66
CA GLU A 95 10.60 5.93 -1.18
C GLU A 95 9.54 5.75 -0.09
N PHE A 96 9.92 5.26 1.09
CA PHE A 96 9.01 5.14 2.22
C PHE A 96 8.41 6.49 2.63
N ILE A 97 9.25 7.53 2.76
CA ILE A 97 8.81 8.88 3.13
C ILE A 97 7.82 9.43 2.11
N SER A 98 8.08 9.27 0.81
CA SER A 98 7.16 9.72 -0.25
C SER A 98 5.83 8.97 -0.18
N ILE A 99 5.85 7.63 -0.13
CA ILE A 99 4.62 6.83 -0.04
C ILE A 99 3.79 7.21 1.18
N PHE A 100 4.44 7.41 2.34
CA PHE A 100 3.73 7.79 3.57
C PHE A 100 3.15 9.20 3.50
N ARG A 101 3.95 10.19 3.04
CA ARG A 101 3.53 11.59 3.01
C ARG A 101 2.50 11.88 1.92
N ASP A 102 2.67 11.28 0.75
CA ASP A 102 1.84 11.52 -0.43
C ASP A 102 0.61 10.59 -0.48
N ASN A 103 0.43 9.73 0.53
CA ASN A 103 -0.76 8.91 0.67
C ASN A 103 -2.02 9.81 0.68
N PRO A 104 -2.99 9.61 -0.23
CA PRO A 104 -4.19 10.43 -0.32
C PRO A 104 -5.13 10.29 0.88
N GLU A 105 -4.94 9.25 1.68
CA GLU A 105 -5.73 8.97 2.88
C GLU A 105 -4.99 9.39 4.17
N ALA A 106 -5.76 9.71 5.21
CA ALA A 106 -5.20 10.13 6.49
C ALA A 106 -4.44 8.97 7.15
N THR A 107 -3.13 9.10 7.29
CA THR A 107 -2.26 8.00 7.72
C THR A 107 -1.46 8.38 8.97
N VAL A 108 -1.39 7.47 9.93
CA VAL A 108 -0.57 7.58 11.14
C VAL A 108 0.35 6.37 11.26
N TYR A 109 1.59 6.62 11.67
CA TYR A 109 2.55 5.60 12.06
C TYR A 109 2.71 5.59 13.58
N VAL A 110 2.50 4.42 14.19
CA VAL A 110 2.61 4.21 15.63
C VAL A 110 3.62 3.11 15.96
N ASP A 111 4.18 3.16 17.16
CA ASP A 111 5.03 2.08 17.68
C ASP A 111 4.18 0.84 18.07
N GLU A 112 4.85 -0.20 18.59
CA GLU A 112 4.22 -1.45 19.05
C GLU A 112 3.15 -1.23 20.13
N LYS A 113 3.26 -0.15 20.91
CA LYS A 113 2.36 0.20 22.02
C LYS A 113 1.22 1.12 21.59
N GLY A 114 1.22 1.61 20.35
CA GLY A 114 0.24 2.58 19.85
C GLY A 114 0.65 4.04 20.04
N THR A 115 1.88 4.30 20.45
CA THR A 115 2.44 5.65 20.58
C THR A 115 2.63 6.27 19.20
N ILE A 116 2.10 7.46 18.97
CA ILE A 116 2.21 8.17 17.70
C ILE A 116 3.66 8.58 17.44
N LEU A 117 4.24 8.05 16.36
CA LEU A 117 5.58 8.37 15.88
C LEU A 117 5.52 9.46 14.81
N ASP A 118 4.61 9.33 13.84
CA ASP A 118 4.46 10.26 12.72
C ASP A 118 3.02 10.26 12.14
N ILE A 119 2.66 11.33 11.42
CA ILE A 119 1.39 11.47 10.67
C ILE A 119 1.66 12.12 9.31
N ASN A 120 0.85 11.79 8.30
CA ASN A 120 0.93 12.48 7.02
C ASN A 120 0.12 13.79 7.01
N SER A 121 0.24 14.57 5.92
CA SER A 121 -0.50 15.83 5.72
C SER A 121 -2.01 15.61 5.74
N ARG A 122 -2.49 14.54 5.12
CA ARG A 122 -3.91 14.18 5.10
C ARG A 122 -4.49 13.91 6.47
N PHE A 123 -3.72 13.33 7.39
CA PHE A 123 -4.15 13.16 8.77
C PHE A 123 -4.36 14.50 9.47
N ASN A 124 -3.43 15.45 9.28
CA ASN A 124 -3.58 16.80 9.82
C ASN A 124 -4.79 17.53 9.23
N GLU A 125 -5.03 17.41 7.93
CA GLU A 125 -6.20 17.99 7.26
C GLU A 125 -7.52 17.38 7.74
N LEU A 126 -7.59 16.05 7.86
CA LEU A 126 -8.82 15.34 8.23
C LEU A 126 -9.17 15.51 9.71
N PHE A 127 -8.20 15.32 10.61
CA PHE A 127 -8.42 15.33 12.05
C PHE A 127 -8.14 16.68 12.72
N GLY A 128 -7.42 17.59 12.07
CA GLY A 128 -7.08 18.92 12.60
C GLY A 128 -5.92 18.94 13.60
N TYR A 129 -5.17 17.84 13.74
CA TYR A 129 -4.03 17.74 14.65
C TYR A 129 -2.69 17.88 13.92
N LYS A 130 -1.82 18.77 14.43
CA LYS A 130 -0.42 18.81 13.99
C LYS A 130 0.39 17.76 14.72
N LEU A 131 1.40 17.19 14.07
CA LEU A 131 2.25 16.14 14.66
C LEU A 131 2.81 16.56 16.02
N LYS A 132 3.31 17.80 16.14
CA LYS A 132 3.86 18.35 17.39
C LYS A 132 2.90 18.33 18.58
N GLU A 133 1.60 18.25 18.35
CA GLU A 133 0.57 18.24 19.40
C GLU A 133 0.24 16.84 19.90
N ILE A 134 0.49 15.81 19.08
CA ILE A 134 0.04 14.44 19.34
C ILE A 134 1.17 13.39 19.31
N LYS A 135 2.37 13.76 18.85
CA LYS A 135 3.55 12.90 18.89
C LYS A 135 3.83 12.43 20.31
N GLY A 136 4.12 11.15 20.47
CA GLY A 136 4.36 10.54 21.78
C GLY A 136 3.09 10.20 22.57
N LYS A 137 1.89 10.55 22.09
CA LYS A 137 0.63 10.17 22.73
C LYS A 137 0.14 8.82 22.21
N ASP A 138 -0.63 8.11 23.03
CA ASP A 138 -1.32 6.88 22.61
C ASP A 138 -2.49 7.23 21.67
N ILE A 139 -2.50 6.64 20.48
CA ILE A 139 -3.57 6.79 19.49
C ILE A 139 -4.95 6.33 20.02
N ASN A 140 -4.96 5.43 21.02
CA ASN A 140 -6.16 4.85 21.62
C ASN A 140 -6.66 5.61 22.87
N SER A 141 -6.04 6.73 23.21
CA SER A 141 -6.37 7.52 24.42
C SER A 141 -7.66 8.34 24.32
N GLY A 142 -8.40 8.27 23.20
CA GLY A 142 -9.61 9.10 22.98
C GLY A 142 -9.37 10.42 22.25
N ILE A 143 -8.17 10.64 21.71
CA ILE A 143 -7.85 11.82 20.90
C ILE A 143 -8.70 11.85 19.63
N ILE A 144 -8.76 10.72 18.91
CA ILE A 144 -9.39 10.64 17.58
C ILE A 144 -10.68 9.80 17.54
N HIS A 145 -11.20 9.40 18.70
CA HIS A 145 -12.44 8.64 18.79
C HIS A 145 -13.23 9.06 20.03
N PRO A 146 -14.56 8.85 20.03
CA PRO A 146 -15.36 9.12 21.20
C PRO A 146 -15.12 8.07 22.31
N PRO A 147 -15.50 8.36 23.58
CA PRO A 147 -15.20 7.51 24.73
C PRO A 147 -15.79 6.09 24.64
N ASP A 148 -16.96 5.95 24.03
CA ASP A 148 -17.65 4.67 23.79
C ASP A 148 -16.90 3.74 22.82
N LYS A 149 -15.86 4.25 22.14
CA LYS A 149 -15.05 3.53 21.14
C LYS A 149 -13.66 3.10 21.63
N ILE A 150 -13.34 3.30 22.91
CA ILE A 150 -12.05 2.89 23.50
C ILE A 150 -11.83 1.38 23.37
N GLU A 151 -12.80 0.56 23.83
CA GLU A 151 -12.69 -0.90 23.82
C GLU A 151 -12.68 -1.48 22.39
N GLU A 152 -13.42 -0.85 21.47
CA GLU A 152 -13.37 -1.17 20.05
C GLU A 152 -11.95 -1.01 19.50
N THR A 153 -11.30 0.11 19.81
CA THR A 153 -9.97 0.41 19.27
C THR A 153 -8.93 -0.59 19.82
N LYS A 154 -9.00 -0.97 21.10
CA LYS A 154 -8.17 -2.06 21.65
C LYS A 154 -8.37 -3.38 20.92
N ARG A 155 -9.62 -3.73 20.58
CA ARG A 155 -9.94 -4.95 19.82
C ARG A 155 -9.37 -4.91 18.40
N LEU A 156 -9.49 -3.77 17.70
CA LEU A 156 -8.93 -3.58 16.36
C LEU A 156 -7.40 -3.69 16.38
N THR A 157 -6.76 -3.09 17.38
CA THR A 157 -5.30 -3.18 17.58
C THR A 157 -4.85 -4.64 17.72
N LYS A 158 -5.58 -5.49 18.45
CA LYS A 158 -5.26 -6.93 18.54
C LYS A 158 -5.47 -7.67 17.21
N LYS A 159 -6.53 -7.35 16.46
CA LYS A 159 -6.82 -8.01 15.17
C LYS A 159 -5.82 -7.65 14.07
N SER A 160 -5.34 -6.40 14.03
CA SER A 160 -4.32 -5.93 13.06
C SER A 160 -2.98 -6.68 13.12
N ILE A 161 -2.72 -7.40 14.21
CA ILE A 161 -1.53 -8.26 14.37
C ILE A 161 -1.63 -9.50 13.45
N LYS A 162 -2.85 -9.98 13.19
CA LYS A 162 -3.11 -11.18 12.39
C LYS A 162 -3.29 -10.91 10.88
N GLY A 163 -3.25 -9.65 10.46
CA GLY A 163 -3.43 -9.27 9.07
C GLY A 163 -4.07 -7.88 8.91
N CYS A 164 -4.30 -7.47 7.67
CA CYS A 164 -5.00 -6.23 7.35
C CYS A 164 -6.45 -6.32 7.84
N ILE A 165 -6.88 -5.32 8.61
CA ILE A 165 -8.28 -5.18 9.02
C ILE A 165 -8.91 -4.02 8.26
N ASN A 166 -10.16 -4.16 7.83
CA ASN A 166 -10.99 -3.07 7.36
C ASN A 166 -12.21 -2.97 8.28
N TYR A 167 -12.45 -1.80 8.88
CA TYR A 167 -13.53 -1.61 9.83
C TYR A 167 -14.12 -0.21 9.76
N GLU A 168 -15.44 -0.12 9.58
CA GLU A 168 -16.18 1.14 9.60
C GLU A 168 -16.61 1.48 11.01
N THR A 169 -16.34 2.71 11.44
CA THR A 169 -16.70 3.21 12.77
C THR A 169 -16.86 4.72 12.77
N ILE A 170 -17.12 5.31 13.94
CA ILE A 170 -17.17 6.76 14.12
C ILE A 170 -15.85 7.25 14.73
N ARG A 171 -15.31 8.31 14.14
CA ARG A 171 -14.11 9.00 14.60
C ARG A 171 -14.43 10.45 14.92
N LYS A 172 -13.51 11.07 15.66
CA LYS A 172 -13.67 12.42 16.22
C LYS A 172 -12.49 13.28 15.77
N LYS A 173 -12.80 14.46 15.22
CA LYS A 173 -11.81 15.49 14.88
C LYS A 173 -11.46 16.32 16.12
N LYS A 174 -10.42 17.15 16.03
CA LYS A 174 -9.95 18.01 17.14
C LYS A 174 -11.02 18.98 17.65
N ASP A 175 -11.87 19.48 16.77
CA ASP A 175 -13.00 20.37 17.07
C ASP A 175 -14.19 19.64 17.74
N GLY A 176 -14.12 18.31 17.88
CA GLY A 176 -15.18 17.48 18.42
C GLY A 176 -16.14 16.91 17.37
N THR A 177 -16.02 17.31 16.09
CA THR A 177 -16.88 16.82 15.02
C THR A 177 -16.74 15.32 14.85
N LEU A 178 -17.87 14.61 14.88
CA LEU A 178 -17.95 13.17 14.65
C LEU A 178 -18.19 12.89 13.16
N PHE A 179 -17.51 11.89 12.63
CA PHE A 179 -17.67 11.48 11.24
C PHE A 179 -17.49 9.96 11.08
N PRO A 180 -18.16 9.33 10.11
CA PRO A 180 -17.94 7.93 9.79
C PRO A 180 -16.59 7.76 9.08
N ALA A 181 -15.79 6.82 9.55
CA ALA A 181 -14.48 6.51 9.00
C ALA A 181 -14.33 5.00 8.74
N SER A 182 -13.72 4.65 7.62
CA SER A 182 -13.18 3.32 7.38
C SER A 182 -11.73 3.28 7.85
N ILE A 183 -11.38 2.27 8.64
CA ILE A 183 -10.04 2.10 9.21
C ILE A 183 -9.39 0.89 8.58
N SER A 184 -8.18 1.11 8.05
CA SER A 184 -7.28 0.04 7.61
C SER A 184 -6.00 0.07 8.44
N ALA A 185 -5.55 -1.07 8.94
CA ALA A 185 -4.32 -1.14 9.74
C ALA A 185 -3.44 -2.32 9.35
N SER A 186 -2.15 -2.07 9.19
CA SER A 186 -1.13 -3.08 8.90
C SER A 186 0.05 -2.97 9.86
N SER A 187 0.63 -4.13 10.20
CA SER A 187 1.81 -4.19 11.06
C SER A 187 3.09 -3.99 10.24
N VAL A 188 4.02 -3.17 10.74
CA VAL A 188 5.35 -2.99 10.16
C VAL A 188 6.29 -4.03 10.78
N LEU A 189 6.79 -4.95 9.95
CA LEU A 189 7.66 -6.04 10.36
C LEU A 189 9.11 -5.73 9.97
N ILE A 190 10.03 -5.76 10.93
CA ILE A 190 11.46 -5.62 10.69
C ILE A 190 12.16 -6.81 11.34
N GLY A 191 12.86 -7.62 10.54
CA GLY A 191 13.53 -8.83 11.02
C GLY A 191 12.58 -9.87 11.63
N GLY A 192 11.34 -9.94 11.13
CA GLY A 192 10.30 -10.85 11.65
C GLY A 192 9.62 -10.39 12.94
N GLN A 193 10.02 -9.24 13.50
CA GLN A 193 9.39 -8.64 14.68
C GLN A 193 8.51 -7.46 14.28
N ILE A 194 7.34 -7.34 14.91
CA ILE A 194 6.49 -6.14 14.77
C ILE A 194 7.22 -4.99 15.42
N LYS A 195 7.47 -3.90 14.68
CA LYS A 195 8.09 -2.66 15.20
C LYS A 195 7.12 -1.50 15.31
N GLY A 196 5.95 -1.63 14.72
CA GLY A 196 4.94 -0.60 14.72
C GLY A 196 3.78 -0.95 13.82
N LYS A 197 2.89 0.01 13.61
CA LYS A 197 1.71 -0.13 12.75
C LYS A 197 1.49 1.11 11.92
N ILE A 198 1.06 0.91 10.68
CA ILE A 198 0.53 1.97 9.82
C ILE A 198 -0.98 1.84 9.87
N ILE A 199 -1.66 2.93 10.22
CA ILE A 199 -3.11 3.00 10.28
C ILE A 199 -3.57 4.09 9.32
N VAL A 200 -4.50 3.73 8.45
CA VAL A 200 -5.11 4.58 7.45
C VAL A 200 -6.57 4.80 7.84
N TYR A 201 -7.01 6.05 7.76
CA TYR A 201 -8.37 6.49 8.01
C TYR A 201 -8.91 7.14 6.76
N GLN A 202 -10.03 6.62 6.27
CA GLN A 202 -10.76 7.18 5.15
C GLN A 202 -12.09 7.75 5.64
N ASP A 203 -12.36 9.02 5.36
CA ASP A 203 -13.67 9.62 5.60
C ASP A 203 -14.67 9.06 4.59
N ILE A 204 -15.70 8.37 5.08
CA ILE A 204 -16.72 7.73 4.24
C ILE A 204 -18.06 8.47 4.30
N THR A 205 -18.07 9.73 4.75
CA THR A 205 -19.29 10.55 4.86
C THR A 205 -20.02 10.66 3.54
N GLN A 206 -19.33 11.02 2.46
CA GLN A 206 -19.93 11.14 1.13
C GLN A 206 -20.52 9.81 0.65
N ARG A 207 -19.80 8.70 0.88
CA ARG A 207 -20.27 7.37 0.52
C ARG A 207 -21.54 6.99 1.28
N LYS A 208 -21.57 7.22 2.60
CA LYS A 208 -22.76 6.98 3.44
C LYS A 208 -23.94 7.86 3.06
N GLN A 209 -23.70 9.11 2.68
CA GLN A 209 -24.75 10.01 2.19
C GLN A 209 -25.34 9.50 0.87
N ALA A 210 -24.50 9.07 -0.07
CA ALA A 210 -24.96 8.48 -1.33
C ALA A 210 -25.75 7.18 -1.10
N GLU A 211 -25.24 6.27 -0.26
CA GLU A 211 -25.95 5.03 0.15
C GLU A 211 -27.34 5.34 0.72
N GLN A 212 -27.44 6.37 1.58
CA GLN A 212 -28.70 6.78 2.21
C GLN A 212 -29.67 7.41 1.20
N GLN A 213 -29.19 8.24 0.27
CA GLN A 213 -30.03 8.82 -0.78
C GLN A 213 -30.63 7.74 -1.68
N VAL A 214 -29.83 6.75 -2.07
CA VAL A 214 -30.29 5.59 -2.86
C VAL A 214 -31.36 4.83 -2.08
N LYS A 215 -31.13 4.55 -0.80
CA LYS A 215 -32.08 3.85 0.06
C LYS A 215 -33.42 4.61 0.17
N GLN A 216 -33.38 5.92 0.42
CA GLN A 216 -34.59 6.75 0.51
C GLN A 216 -35.33 6.81 -0.83
N GLY A 217 -34.62 6.88 -1.95
CA GLY A 217 -35.19 6.81 -3.28
C GLY A 217 -35.94 5.49 -3.52
N TYR A 218 -35.31 4.37 -3.14
CA TYR A 218 -35.91 3.04 -3.25
C TYR A 218 -37.18 2.91 -2.40
N GLU A 219 -37.14 3.33 -1.13
CA GLU A 219 -38.32 3.30 -0.24
C GLU A 219 -39.47 4.17 -0.76
N LYS A 220 -39.16 5.36 -1.31
CA LYS A 220 -40.16 6.23 -1.92
C LYS A 220 -40.77 5.62 -3.19
N LEU A 221 -39.95 4.99 -4.03
CA LEU A 221 -40.42 4.28 -5.22
C LEU A 221 -41.35 3.14 -4.84
N GLN A 222 -40.96 2.32 -3.85
CA GLN A 222 -41.78 1.21 -3.36
C GLN A 222 -43.16 1.68 -2.88
N ARG A 223 -43.21 2.71 -2.01
CA ARG A 223 -44.48 3.28 -1.53
C ARG A 223 -45.35 3.83 -2.65
N THR A 224 -44.74 4.49 -3.64
CA THR A 224 -45.47 5.06 -4.78
C THR A 224 -46.05 3.94 -5.65
N MET A 225 -45.31 2.84 -5.84
CA MET A 225 -45.75 1.70 -6.60
C MET A 225 -46.90 0.96 -5.91
N GLU A 226 -46.81 0.72 -4.61
CA GLU A 226 -47.90 0.15 -3.80
C GLU A 226 -49.17 1.01 -3.87
N ALA A 227 -49.05 2.33 -3.73
CA ALA A 227 -50.18 3.26 -3.84
C ALA A 227 -50.79 3.27 -5.26
N THR A 228 -49.96 3.18 -6.30
CA THR A 228 -50.42 3.13 -7.70
C THR A 228 -51.18 1.83 -7.98
N ILE A 229 -50.66 0.68 -7.53
CA ILE A 229 -51.34 -0.62 -7.63
C ILE A 229 -52.68 -0.57 -6.92
N TYR A 230 -52.72 -0.07 -5.68
CA TYR A 230 -53.97 0.10 -4.93
C TYR A 230 -54.99 0.98 -5.68
N THR A 231 -54.54 2.09 -6.26
CA THR A 231 -55.41 3.01 -7.01
C THR A 231 -55.95 2.35 -8.28
N ILE A 232 -55.11 1.62 -9.02
CA ILE A 232 -55.54 0.86 -10.21
C ILE A 232 -56.56 -0.21 -9.83
N SER A 233 -56.31 -1.01 -8.79
CA SER A 233 -57.26 -2.02 -8.30
C SER A 233 -58.61 -1.40 -7.96
N LYS A 234 -58.60 -0.26 -7.25
CA LYS A 234 -59.83 0.45 -6.88
C LYS A 234 -60.58 1.00 -8.10
N ILE A 235 -59.87 1.49 -9.12
CA ILE A 235 -60.47 1.95 -10.38
C ILE A 235 -61.08 0.77 -11.15
N ILE A 236 -60.38 -0.37 -11.22
CA ILE A 236 -60.89 -1.59 -11.88
C ILE A 236 -62.18 -2.05 -11.21
N GLU A 237 -62.21 -2.13 -9.87
CA GLU A 237 -63.42 -2.46 -9.11
C GLU A 237 -64.58 -1.50 -9.42
N THR A 238 -64.33 -0.19 -9.52
CA THR A 238 -65.40 0.78 -9.84
C THR A 238 -65.92 0.70 -11.27
N ARG A 239 -65.11 0.24 -12.23
CA ARG A 239 -65.51 0.11 -13.65
C ARG A 239 -66.26 -1.19 -13.93
N ASP A 240 -66.13 -2.16 -13.05
CA ASP A 240 -66.79 -3.46 -13.18
C ASP A 240 -67.73 -3.67 -11.97
N PRO A 241 -68.93 -3.02 -11.98
CA PRO A 241 -69.86 -3.03 -10.84
C PRO A 241 -70.37 -4.43 -10.48
N TYR A 242 -70.13 -5.43 -11.34
CA TYR A 242 -70.44 -6.84 -11.07
C TYR A 242 -69.32 -7.58 -10.31
N THR A 243 -68.07 -7.10 -10.31
CA THR A 243 -66.94 -7.70 -9.58
C THR A 243 -66.42 -6.85 -8.41
N ALA A 244 -66.91 -5.61 -8.26
CA ALA A 244 -66.63 -4.74 -7.11
C ALA A 244 -66.96 -5.43 -5.79
N GLY A 245 -65.96 -5.62 -4.93
CA GLY A 245 -66.13 -6.34 -3.66
C GLY A 245 -66.37 -7.86 -3.80
N HIS A 246 -66.49 -8.39 -5.03
CA HIS A 246 -66.76 -9.82 -5.26
C HIS A 246 -65.62 -10.69 -4.74
N GLN A 247 -64.35 -10.26 -4.82
CA GLN A 247 -63.25 -10.99 -4.21
C GLN A 247 -63.34 -11.03 -2.67
N ASN A 248 -63.74 -9.93 -2.04
CA ASN A 248 -63.87 -9.85 -0.58
C ASN A 248 -65.10 -10.66 -0.11
N ILE A 249 -66.22 -10.57 -0.84
CA ILE A 249 -67.44 -11.35 -0.61
C ILE A 249 -67.16 -12.84 -0.80
N VAL A 250 -66.46 -13.24 -1.88
CA VAL A 250 -66.07 -14.64 -2.12
C VAL A 250 -65.13 -15.14 -1.03
N SER A 251 -64.13 -14.35 -0.62
CA SER A 251 -63.23 -14.74 0.47
C SER A 251 -63.98 -14.91 1.79
N GLN A 252 -64.88 -14.00 2.13
CA GLN A 252 -65.71 -14.09 3.34
C GLN A 252 -66.69 -15.26 3.28
N LEU A 253 -67.34 -15.49 2.12
CA LEU A 253 -68.21 -16.65 1.91
C LEU A 253 -67.43 -17.95 2.03
N SER A 254 -66.23 -18.02 1.47
CA SER A 254 -65.38 -19.21 1.52
C SER A 254 -65.00 -19.55 2.97
N VAL A 255 -64.63 -18.54 3.76
CA VAL A 255 -64.33 -18.70 5.19
C VAL A 255 -65.59 -19.13 5.97
N ALA A 256 -66.74 -18.50 5.73
CA ALA A 256 -67.99 -18.84 6.41
C ALA A 256 -68.48 -20.26 6.06
N ILE A 257 -68.39 -20.66 4.78
CA ILE A 257 -68.72 -22.02 4.34
C ILE A 257 -67.76 -23.03 4.96
N ALA A 258 -66.45 -22.74 5.01
CA ALA A 258 -65.49 -23.64 5.63
C ALA A 258 -65.76 -23.85 7.13
N GLN A 259 -66.15 -22.78 7.85
CA GLN A 259 -66.56 -22.85 9.26
C GLN A 259 -67.84 -23.69 9.44
N GLU A 260 -68.86 -23.47 8.61
CA GLU A 260 -70.12 -24.24 8.69
C GLU A 260 -69.90 -25.73 8.33
N MET A 261 -69.04 -26.00 7.34
CA MET A 261 -68.67 -27.36 6.93
C MET A 261 -67.68 -28.05 7.89
N LYS A 262 -67.24 -27.37 8.96
CA LYS A 262 -66.23 -27.86 9.91
C LYS A 262 -64.98 -28.40 9.21
N LEU A 263 -64.58 -27.77 8.12
CA LEU A 263 -63.35 -28.13 7.43
C LEU A 263 -62.16 -27.84 8.36
N PRO A 264 -61.16 -28.74 8.44
CA PRO A 264 -59.97 -28.49 9.24
C PRO A 264 -59.24 -27.25 8.72
N GLU A 265 -58.71 -26.44 9.64
CA GLU A 265 -57.77 -25.37 9.28
C GLU A 265 -56.48 -26.03 8.75
N ASP A 266 -56.39 -26.17 7.43
CA ASP A 266 -55.11 -26.52 6.81
C ASP A 266 -54.20 -25.27 6.76
N LYS A 267 -52.95 -25.49 7.19
CA LYS A 267 -51.86 -24.50 7.30
C LYS A 267 -51.48 -23.83 5.98
#